data_AF-A0A838I4N8-F1
#
_entry.id   AF-A0A838I4N8-F1
#
_cell.length_a   1.000
_cell.length_b   1.000
_cell.length_c   1.000
_cell.angle_alpha   90.00
_cell.angle_beta   90.00
_cell.angle_gamma   90.00
#
_symmetry.space_group_name_H-M   'P 1'
#
loop_
_entity.id
_entity.type
_entity.pdbx_description
1 polymer ?
#
loop_
_entity_poly.entity_id
_entity_poly.type
_entity_poly.pdbx_seq_one_letter_code
_entity_poly.pdbx_strand_id
1 'polypeptide(L)'
;NPIVDGRRFPDVRRPAAAARGAGGATGLEGEIAALRRASQATSRTFRAGIAALREFRDADPFFVAVDPFDPVEAAEAPPIYVRPGEVEQEGVGPMNGRLVELRFSDGDTDELRSAYRDHVEAVDRWVGRLIDEVPDDVLVFVLGDTGYALGDHSFIGRGTPTSHRASYEIPYLIRHPSGEKGGDDVDWYASTHDVAPTLLSHLGVTIPGKMRGEDLMALFDDVDDEDLPRRPYSITASGSLIMVRDRRYLMVADREQIERRLYDDDEEVEDDITRYQDVANESPGTLTEMSAAALAVAGGTLPEFGTDGALRPPRERGDDDVDDDGIPNDFDAVDDDELDDGDGAEARKFDGRDPGDRAPARKRP
;
A
#
# COMPACT_ATOMS: atom_id res chain seq x y z
N ASN A 1 -20.56 15.12 -1.87
CA ASN A 1 -19.44 16.03 -1.49
C ASN A 1 -18.99 16.75 -2.76
N PRO A 2 -19.04 18.09 -2.84
CA PRO A 2 -18.79 18.84 -4.08
C PRO A 2 -17.37 18.67 -4.68
N ILE A 3 -16.46 17.99 -3.97
CA ILE A 3 -15.14 17.59 -4.48
C ILE A 3 -15.22 16.36 -5.41
N VAL A 4 -16.27 15.54 -5.27
CA VAL A 4 -16.43 14.24 -5.97
C VAL A 4 -17.38 14.33 -7.17
N ASP A 5 -18.20 15.38 -7.23
CA ASP A 5 -19.11 15.68 -8.35
C ASP A 5 -18.36 16.33 -9.52
N GLY A 6 -17.51 15.56 -10.18
CA GLY A 6 -16.74 15.98 -11.35
C GLY A 6 -16.20 14.79 -12.14
N ARG A 7 -15.76 15.03 -13.38
CA ARG A 7 -15.14 14.00 -14.21
C ARG A 7 -13.87 13.49 -13.52
N ARG A 8 -13.91 12.30 -12.92
CA ARG A 8 -12.75 11.67 -12.25
C ARG A 8 -11.63 11.48 -13.30
N PHE A 9 -10.46 12.08 -13.05
CA PHE A 9 -9.22 12.02 -13.85
C PHE A 9 -9.37 12.37 -15.35
N PRO A 10 -9.29 13.66 -15.75
CA PRO A 10 -9.50 14.07 -17.15
C PRO A 10 -8.45 13.54 -18.14
N ASP A 11 -7.31 13.03 -17.66
CA ASP A 11 -6.16 12.66 -18.51
C ASP A 11 -5.41 11.42 -17.98
N VAL A 12 -6.04 10.24 -18.05
CA VAL A 12 -5.34 8.96 -17.80
C VAL A 12 -4.54 8.58 -19.05
N ARG A 13 -3.29 9.04 -19.13
CA ARG A 13 -2.38 8.64 -20.20
C ARG A 13 -1.70 7.33 -19.85
N ARG A 14 -2.21 6.21 -20.38
CA ARG A 14 -1.51 4.93 -20.33
C ARG A 14 -0.37 4.95 -21.35
N PRO A 15 0.91 4.84 -20.93
CA PRO A 15 1.98 4.59 -21.89
C PRO A 15 1.63 3.32 -22.67
N ALA A 16 1.79 3.34 -24.00
CA ALA A 16 1.61 2.13 -24.80
C ALA A 16 2.44 1.01 -24.18
N ALA A 17 1.81 -0.12 -23.85
CA ALA A 17 2.49 -1.29 -23.33
C ALA A 17 3.62 -1.64 -24.30
N ALA A 18 4.87 -1.59 -23.83
CA ALA A 18 5.98 -2.07 -24.61
C ALA A 18 5.72 -3.54 -24.97
N ALA A 19 5.95 -3.90 -26.23
CA ALA A 19 5.73 -5.25 -26.72
C ALA A 19 6.49 -6.26 -25.86
N ARG A 20 5.79 -7.34 -25.49
CA ARG A 20 6.29 -8.50 -24.73
C ARG A 20 7.63 -8.99 -25.26
N GLY A 21 8.66 -8.89 -24.43
CA GLY A 21 9.84 -9.73 -24.56
C GLY A 21 9.56 -11.07 -23.87
N ALA A 22 8.88 -11.98 -24.58
CA ALA A 22 8.81 -13.38 -24.15
C ALA A 22 10.23 -13.98 -24.22
N GLY A 23 10.96 -13.97 -23.11
CA GLY A 23 12.32 -14.52 -23.03
C GLY A 23 13.19 -13.91 -21.95
N GLY A 24 12.63 -13.51 -20.81
CA GLY A 24 13.42 -13.09 -19.64
C GLY A 24 14.19 -14.26 -19.05
N ALA A 25 15.40 -14.00 -18.56
CA ALA A 25 16.13 -14.97 -17.73
C ALA A 25 15.25 -15.39 -16.53
N THR A 26 15.32 -16.66 -16.15
CA THR A 26 14.60 -17.23 -15.01
C THR A 26 15.55 -17.40 -13.83
N GLY A 27 15.06 -17.30 -12.59
CA GLY A 27 15.89 -17.36 -11.39
C GLY A 27 16.61 -16.04 -11.11
N LEU A 28 17.75 -16.08 -10.40
CA LEU A 28 18.42 -14.87 -9.91
C LEU A 28 18.89 -13.92 -11.02
N GLU A 29 19.35 -14.45 -12.16
CA GLU A 29 19.69 -13.60 -13.32
C GLU A 29 18.47 -12.80 -13.82
N GLY A 30 17.28 -13.40 -13.74
CA GLY A 30 16.01 -12.77 -14.05
C GLY A 30 15.68 -11.62 -13.10
N GLU A 31 15.84 -11.85 -11.79
CA GLU A 31 15.63 -10.84 -10.74
C GLU A 31 16.60 -9.67 -10.88
N ILE A 32 17.90 -9.94 -11.09
CA ILE A 32 18.91 -8.90 -11.33
C ILE A 32 18.56 -8.10 -12.59
N ALA A 33 18.11 -8.77 -13.66
CA ALA A 33 17.65 -8.08 -14.85
C ALA A 33 16.37 -7.26 -14.61
N ALA A 34 15.47 -7.72 -13.73
CA ALA A 34 14.28 -6.97 -13.34
C ALA A 34 14.64 -5.70 -12.59
N LEU A 35 15.51 -5.77 -11.58
CA LEU A 35 16.02 -4.59 -10.86
C LEU A 35 16.63 -3.54 -11.79
N ARG A 36 17.40 -3.99 -12.80
CA ARG A 36 17.96 -3.09 -13.83
C ARG A 36 16.89 -2.43 -14.70
N ARG A 37 15.80 -3.13 -15.02
CA ARG A 37 14.66 -2.55 -15.76
C ARG A 37 13.89 -1.57 -14.89
N ALA A 38 13.61 -1.93 -13.63
CA ALA A 38 12.99 -1.05 -12.66
C ALA A 38 13.76 0.27 -12.52
N SER A 39 15.10 0.25 -12.44
CA SER A 39 15.91 1.48 -12.45
C SER A 39 15.65 2.40 -13.65
N GLN A 40 15.33 1.84 -14.82
CA GLN A 40 14.98 2.63 -15.99
C GLN A 40 13.57 3.22 -15.87
N ALA A 41 12.60 2.43 -15.36
CA ALA A 41 11.25 2.88 -15.05
C ALA A 41 11.29 4.04 -14.03
N THR A 42 12.04 3.89 -12.94
CA THR A 42 12.34 4.93 -11.94
C THR A 42 12.73 6.23 -12.62
N SER A 43 13.77 6.22 -13.46
CA SER A 43 14.26 7.46 -14.09
C SER A 43 13.22 8.17 -14.96
N ARG A 44 12.31 7.41 -15.59
CA ARG A 44 11.26 7.96 -16.45
C ARG A 44 10.13 8.55 -15.61
N THR A 45 9.67 7.81 -14.60
CA THR A 45 8.58 8.25 -13.72
C THR A 45 8.99 9.49 -12.93
N PHE A 46 10.18 9.52 -12.31
CA PHE A 46 10.62 10.69 -11.56
C PHE A 46 10.80 11.93 -12.43
N ARG A 47 11.28 11.80 -13.68
CA ARG A 47 11.32 12.94 -14.61
C ARG A 47 9.93 13.49 -14.92
N ALA A 48 8.95 12.60 -15.10
CA ALA A 48 7.57 13.00 -15.33
C ALA A 48 6.96 13.66 -14.08
N GLY A 49 7.22 13.11 -12.89
CA GLY A 49 6.81 13.69 -11.60
C GLY A 49 7.39 15.09 -11.37
N ILE A 50 8.68 15.28 -11.62
CA ILE A 50 9.34 16.59 -11.55
C ILE A 50 8.72 17.58 -12.55
N ALA A 51 8.42 17.14 -13.77
CA ALA A 51 7.75 18.00 -14.76
C ALA A 51 6.34 18.39 -14.30
N ALA A 52 5.59 17.44 -13.74
CA ALA A 52 4.26 17.68 -13.20
C ALA A 52 4.28 18.65 -12.00
N LEU A 53 5.21 18.48 -11.05
CA LEU A 53 5.38 19.41 -9.92
C LEU A 53 5.66 20.84 -10.39
N ARG A 54 6.46 21.01 -11.45
CA ARG A 54 6.74 22.34 -12.02
C ARG A 54 5.52 22.95 -12.71
N GLU A 55 4.67 22.13 -13.31
CA GLU A 55 3.41 22.58 -13.92
C GLU A 55 2.37 22.97 -12.87
N PHE A 56 2.29 22.21 -11.78
CA PHE A 56 1.34 22.45 -10.68
C PHE A 56 1.85 23.40 -9.62
N ARG A 57 3.05 23.96 -9.75
CA ARG A 57 3.67 24.84 -8.73
C ARG A 57 2.78 26.02 -8.32
N ASP A 58 1.99 26.55 -9.25
CA ASP A 58 1.08 27.68 -9.01
C ASP A 58 -0.39 27.24 -8.83
N ALA A 59 -0.67 25.93 -8.84
CA ALA A 59 -2.00 25.39 -8.58
C ALA A 59 -2.17 25.15 -7.07
N ASP A 60 -3.33 25.49 -6.52
CA ASP A 60 -3.67 25.26 -5.11
C ASP A 60 -5.17 24.94 -4.98
N PRO A 61 -5.57 23.75 -4.48
CA PRO A 61 -4.73 22.63 -4.04
C PRO A 61 -4.22 21.76 -5.20
N PHE A 62 -3.13 21.03 -4.96
CA PHE A 62 -2.64 20.01 -5.89
C PHE A 62 -2.25 18.72 -5.18
N PHE A 63 -2.22 17.62 -5.93
CA PHE A 63 -1.72 16.32 -5.48
C PHE A 63 -0.89 15.68 -6.60
N VAL A 64 0.32 15.25 -6.27
CA VAL A 64 1.21 14.53 -7.20
C VAL A 64 1.71 13.26 -6.52
N ALA A 65 1.34 12.11 -7.07
CA ALA A 65 1.93 10.83 -6.71
C ALA A 65 2.98 10.43 -7.75
N VAL A 66 4.19 10.08 -7.29
CA VAL A 66 5.27 9.58 -8.14
C VAL A 66 5.55 8.14 -7.74
N ASP A 67 4.98 7.21 -8.50
CA ASP A 67 5.16 5.79 -8.28
C ASP A 67 6.04 5.18 -9.40
N PRO A 68 7.32 4.88 -9.13
CA PRO A 68 8.24 4.31 -10.11
C PRO A 68 8.02 2.81 -10.43
N PHE A 69 6.80 2.29 -10.24
CA PHE A 69 6.39 0.92 -10.51
C PHE A 69 6.70 0.43 -11.95
N ASP A 70 7.24 -0.78 -12.10
CA ASP A 70 7.39 -1.43 -13.40
C ASP A 70 6.09 -2.19 -13.76
N PRO A 71 5.33 -1.75 -14.78
CA PRO A 71 4.06 -2.37 -15.13
C PRO A 71 4.20 -3.82 -15.63
N VAL A 72 5.40 -4.25 -16.02
CA VAL A 72 5.64 -5.66 -16.38
C VAL A 72 5.62 -6.53 -15.13
N GLU A 73 6.25 -6.09 -14.03
CA GLU A 73 6.24 -6.82 -12.76
C GLU A 73 4.80 -6.98 -12.24
N ALA A 74 3.98 -5.93 -12.37
CA ALA A 74 2.56 -5.95 -12.00
C ALA A 74 1.76 -7.05 -12.72
N ALA A 75 2.00 -7.19 -14.02
CA ALA A 75 1.25 -8.10 -14.87
C ALA A 75 1.72 -9.54 -14.74
N GLU A 76 3.00 -9.75 -14.38
CA GLU A 76 3.61 -11.09 -14.31
C GLU A 76 3.54 -11.70 -12.91
N ALA A 77 3.31 -10.90 -11.86
CA ALA A 77 3.27 -11.35 -10.46
C ALA A 77 4.47 -12.26 -10.13
N PRO A 78 5.70 -11.70 -10.06
CA PRO A 78 6.94 -12.48 -10.10
C PRO A 78 7.00 -13.55 -9.01
N PRO A 79 7.69 -14.68 -9.29
CA PRO A 79 7.83 -15.77 -8.35
C PRO A 79 8.61 -15.33 -7.11
N ILE A 80 8.36 -16.04 -6.01
CA ILE A 80 9.16 -15.99 -4.80
C ILE A 80 10.04 -17.24 -4.83
N TYR A 81 11.35 -17.06 -4.86
CA TYR A 81 12.29 -18.16 -4.86
C TYR A 81 12.64 -18.58 -3.44
N VAL A 82 12.81 -19.88 -3.23
CA VAL A 82 13.18 -20.46 -1.94
C VAL A 82 14.13 -21.63 -2.12
N ARG A 83 15.09 -21.84 -1.21
CA ARG A 83 15.94 -23.05 -1.29
C ARG A 83 15.10 -24.32 -1.07
N PRO A 84 15.44 -25.43 -1.75
CA PRO A 84 14.67 -26.67 -1.63
C PRO A 84 14.57 -27.17 -0.19
N GLY A 85 13.36 -27.50 0.26
CA GLY A 85 13.10 -28.01 1.61
C GLY A 85 13.02 -26.97 2.74
N GLU A 86 13.25 -25.68 2.47
CA GLU A 86 13.15 -24.62 3.50
C GLU A 86 11.70 -24.21 3.79
N VAL A 87 10.81 -24.28 2.79
CA VAL A 87 9.37 -23.96 2.94
C VAL A 87 8.72 -24.76 4.07
N GLU A 88 8.99 -26.07 4.08
CA GLU A 88 8.44 -26.98 5.10
C GLU A 88 9.11 -26.79 6.46
N GLN A 89 10.39 -26.41 6.50
CA GLN A 89 11.11 -26.14 7.75
C GLN A 89 10.59 -24.89 8.44
N GLU A 90 10.27 -23.86 7.69
CA GLU A 90 9.59 -22.67 8.22
C GLU A 90 8.09 -22.91 8.43
N GLY A 91 7.56 -24.04 7.95
CA GLY A 91 6.20 -24.46 8.22
C GLY A 91 5.14 -23.60 7.54
N VAL A 92 5.44 -23.11 6.34
CA VAL A 92 4.62 -22.15 5.60
C VAL A 92 3.87 -22.85 4.46
N GLY A 93 2.56 -22.61 4.39
CA GLY A 93 1.69 -23.14 3.34
C GLY A 93 1.95 -22.55 1.94
N PRO A 94 1.25 -23.04 0.91
CA PRO A 94 1.46 -22.60 -0.47
C PRO A 94 1.03 -21.12 -0.69
N MET A 95 1.95 -20.30 -1.21
CA MET A 95 1.71 -18.89 -1.58
C MET A 95 1.02 -18.73 -2.95
N ASN A 96 -0.18 -19.29 -3.11
CA ASN A 96 -0.97 -19.20 -4.35
C ASN A 96 -0.18 -19.58 -5.63
N GLY A 97 0.76 -20.53 -5.53
CA GLY A 97 1.60 -20.97 -6.65
C GLY A 97 2.75 -20.02 -7.04
N ARG A 98 2.98 -18.93 -6.30
CA ARG A 98 4.11 -18.01 -6.54
C ARG A 98 5.44 -18.56 -6.04
N LEU A 99 5.42 -19.54 -5.14
CA LEU A 99 6.62 -20.10 -4.54
C LEU A 99 7.31 -21.10 -5.47
N VAL A 100 8.59 -20.88 -5.75
CA VAL A 100 9.40 -21.70 -6.67
C VAL A 100 10.70 -22.12 -6.00
N GLU A 101 10.93 -23.43 -5.90
CA GLU A 101 12.22 -23.93 -5.40
C GLU A 101 13.36 -23.58 -6.37
N LEU A 102 14.41 -22.96 -5.85
CA LEU A 102 15.58 -22.59 -6.61
C LEU A 102 16.84 -22.81 -5.77
N ARG A 103 17.84 -23.47 -6.34
CA ARG A 103 19.15 -23.59 -5.72
C ARG A 103 19.99 -22.36 -6.08
N PHE A 104 20.44 -21.64 -5.05
CA PHE A 104 21.34 -20.51 -5.19
C PHE A 104 22.39 -20.54 -4.06
N SER A 105 23.60 -20.11 -4.38
CA SER A 105 24.71 -19.99 -3.44
C SER A 105 24.72 -18.62 -2.75
N ASP A 106 25.54 -18.48 -1.71
CA ASP A 106 25.72 -17.19 -1.03
C ASP A 106 26.35 -16.15 -1.96
N GLY A 107 27.22 -16.59 -2.89
CA GLY A 107 27.77 -15.71 -3.93
C GLY A 107 26.71 -15.17 -4.89
N ASP A 108 25.69 -15.97 -5.22
CA ASP A 108 24.59 -15.50 -6.07
C ASP A 108 23.72 -14.47 -5.32
N THR A 109 23.51 -14.66 -4.01
CA THR A 109 22.81 -13.66 -3.18
C THR A 109 23.60 -12.36 -3.05
N ASP A 110 24.93 -12.41 -3.01
CA ASP A 110 25.75 -11.21 -2.96
C ASP A 110 25.66 -10.38 -4.25
N GLU A 111 25.61 -11.03 -5.41
CA GLU A 111 25.38 -10.34 -6.69
C GLU A 111 23.99 -9.68 -6.72
N LEU A 112 22.96 -10.39 -6.26
CA LEU A 112 21.60 -9.85 -6.16
C LEU A 112 21.55 -8.65 -5.21
N ARG A 113 22.17 -8.75 -4.02
CA ARG A 113 22.26 -7.65 -3.05
C ARG A 113 22.99 -6.44 -3.64
N SER A 114 24.06 -6.67 -4.40
CA SER A 114 24.76 -5.59 -5.12
C SER A 114 23.83 -4.91 -6.12
N ALA A 115 23.11 -5.68 -6.94
CA ALA A 115 22.17 -5.13 -7.91
C ALA A 115 21.02 -4.36 -7.24
N TYR A 116 20.52 -4.85 -6.11
CA TYR A 116 19.48 -4.18 -5.32
C TYR A 116 19.99 -2.86 -4.74
N ARG A 117 21.22 -2.84 -4.18
CA ARG A 117 21.85 -1.61 -3.70
C ARG A 117 22.00 -0.57 -4.81
N ASP A 118 22.47 -0.97 -5.98
CA ASP A 118 22.60 -0.09 -7.14
C ASP A 118 21.24 0.51 -7.55
N HIS A 119 20.16 -0.28 -7.46
CA HIS A 119 18.80 0.16 -7.72
C HIS A 119 18.33 1.18 -6.66
N VAL A 120 18.51 0.89 -5.38
CA VAL A 120 18.15 1.80 -4.27
C VAL A 120 18.91 3.12 -4.39
N GLU A 121 20.21 3.10 -4.67
CA GLU A 121 20.99 4.33 -4.90
C GLU A 121 20.50 5.11 -6.13
N ALA A 122 20.00 4.42 -7.15
CA ALA A 122 19.39 5.08 -8.31
C ALA A 122 18.07 5.75 -7.96
N VAL A 123 17.22 5.10 -7.14
CA VAL A 123 15.98 5.68 -6.61
C VAL A 123 16.29 6.88 -5.73
N ASP A 124 17.21 6.75 -4.77
CA ASP A 124 17.62 7.83 -3.85
C ASP A 124 18.06 9.09 -4.59
N ARG A 125 18.93 8.94 -5.60
CA ARG A 125 19.35 10.07 -6.47
C ARG A 125 18.19 10.76 -7.18
N TRP A 126 17.11 10.04 -7.49
CA TRP A 126 15.91 10.62 -8.11
C TRP A 126 14.95 11.21 -7.08
N VAL A 127 14.83 10.61 -5.90
CA VAL A 127 14.09 11.17 -4.76
C VAL A 127 14.68 12.53 -4.39
N GLY A 128 16.01 12.63 -4.21
CA GLY A 128 16.66 13.91 -3.92
C GLY A 128 16.33 15.00 -4.95
N ARG A 129 16.38 14.66 -6.26
CA ARG A 129 15.99 15.58 -7.34
C ARG A 129 14.51 15.97 -7.34
N LEU A 130 13.63 15.08 -6.87
CA LEU A 130 12.22 15.38 -6.73
C LEU A 130 12.01 16.34 -5.57
N ILE A 131 12.59 16.03 -4.40
CA ILE A 131 12.50 16.83 -3.18
C ILE A 131 13.06 18.25 -3.39
N ASP A 132 14.15 18.40 -4.15
CA ASP A 132 14.71 19.71 -4.54
C ASP A 132 13.71 20.62 -5.29
N GLU A 133 12.66 20.04 -5.88
CA GLU A 133 11.63 20.76 -6.64
C GLU A 133 10.33 20.97 -5.85
N VAL A 134 10.19 20.34 -4.68
CA VAL A 134 9.00 20.42 -3.83
C VAL A 134 9.01 21.74 -3.04
N PRO A 135 7.94 22.55 -3.10
CA PRO A 135 7.80 23.74 -2.25
C PRO A 135 7.80 23.42 -0.75
N ASP A 136 8.21 24.37 0.09
CA ASP A 136 8.30 24.16 1.55
C ASP A 136 6.93 23.93 2.20
N ASP A 137 5.86 24.52 1.66
CA ASP A 137 4.50 24.46 2.16
C ASP A 137 3.73 23.18 1.78
N VAL A 138 4.42 22.16 1.24
CA VAL A 138 3.82 20.91 0.77
C VAL A 138 4.10 19.76 1.73
N LEU A 139 3.03 19.03 2.11
CA LEU A 139 3.12 17.78 2.87
C LEU A 139 3.66 16.68 1.94
N VAL A 140 4.74 16.02 2.36
CA VAL A 140 5.39 14.99 1.54
C VAL A 140 5.33 13.64 2.26
N PHE A 141 4.91 12.61 1.54
CA PHE A 141 5.05 11.22 1.95
C PHE A 141 6.11 10.53 1.08
N VAL A 142 7.02 9.78 1.71
CA VAL A 142 7.92 8.85 1.04
C VAL A 142 7.75 7.49 1.69
N LEU A 143 7.25 6.53 0.94
CA LEU A 143 6.98 5.19 1.46
C LEU A 143 7.27 4.08 0.46
N GLY A 144 7.55 2.89 0.98
CA GLY A 144 7.55 1.65 0.19
C GLY A 144 6.15 1.02 0.09
N ASP A 145 5.99 0.03 -0.79
CA ASP A 145 4.78 -0.80 -0.88
C ASP A 145 4.99 -2.15 -0.18
N THR A 146 6.17 -2.74 -0.35
CA THR A 146 6.63 -3.98 0.27
C THR A 146 8.16 -4.01 0.30
N GLY A 147 8.70 -4.77 1.22
CA GLY A 147 10.11 -5.14 1.24
C GLY A 147 10.46 -6.25 0.25
N TYR A 148 11.74 -6.59 0.21
CA TYR A 148 12.32 -7.55 -0.72
C TYR A 148 13.31 -8.45 0.02
N ALA A 149 13.04 -9.76 0.06
CA ALA A 149 13.96 -10.74 0.62
C ALA A 149 15.15 -10.93 -0.32
N LEU A 150 16.37 -10.80 0.17
CA LEU A 150 17.60 -10.85 -0.64
C LEU A 150 18.46 -12.08 -0.29
N GLY A 151 17.80 -13.20 0.01
CA GLY A 151 18.40 -14.42 0.55
C GLY A 151 18.10 -14.64 2.04
N ASP A 152 17.40 -13.69 2.68
CA ASP A 152 16.92 -13.81 4.06
C ASP A 152 16.00 -15.04 4.16
N HIS A 153 16.22 -15.90 5.16
CA HIS A 153 15.43 -17.12 5.34
C HIS A 153 15.50 -18.10 4.16
N SER A 154 16.54 -17.98 3.32
CA SER A 154 16.62 -18.68 2.05
C SER A 154 15.52 -18.29 1.05
N PHE A 155 14.86 -17.14 1.24
CA PHE A 155 13.89 -16.56 0.33
C PHE A 155 14.49 -15.43 -0.50
N ILE A 156 14.04 -15.34 -1.75
CA ILE A 156 14.30 -14.21 -2.64
C ILE A 156 12.97 -13.77 -3.26
N GLY A 157 12.65 -12.48 -3.17
CA GLY A 157 11.48 -11.91 -3.83
C GLY A 157 10.73 -10.89 -2.98
N ARG A 158 9.65 -10.34 -3.55
CA ARG A 158 8.80 -9.32 -2.91
C ARG A 158 7.69 -9.96 -2.06
N GLY A 159 7.46 -9.41 -0.87
CA GLY A 159 6.35 -9.78 0.02
C GLY A 159 6.39 -11.25 0.44
N THR A 160 7.59 -11.76 0.78
CA THR A 160 7.77 -13.16 1.11
C THR A 160 7.25 -13.46 2.51
N PRO A 161 6.71 -14.68 2.72
CA PRO A 161 5.83 -14.97 3.86
C PRO A 161 6.53 -14.91 5.21
N THR A 162 7.84 -15.04 5.20
CA THR A 162 8.67 -15.28 6.39
C THR A 162 9.92 -14.43 6.44
N SER A 163 10.16 -13.49 5.52
CA SER A 163 11.37 -12.65 5.60
C SER A 163 11.30 -11.56 6.68
N HIS A 164 10.52 -11.81 7.74
CA HIS A 164 10.43 -11.00 8.94
C HIS A 164 10.27 -9.50 8.59
N ARG A 165 10.90 -8.64 9.38
CA ARG A 165 10.96 -7.19 9.21
C ARG A 165 11.27 -6.77 7.77
N ALA A 166 12.18 -7.47 7.09
CA ALA A 166 12.67 -7.07 5.76
C ALA A 166 11.63 -7.11 4.63
N SER A 167 10.53 -7.85 4.77
CA SER A 167 9.43 -7.83 3.78
C SER A 167 8.32 -6.83 4.05
N TYR A 168 8.13 -6.43 5.31
CA TYR A 168 6.90 -5.73 5.71
C TYR A 168 7.17 -4.43 6.45
N GLU A 169 8.40 -4.21 6.91
CA GLU A 169 8.84 -2.91 7.36
C GLU A 169 9.42 -2.12 6.19
N ILE A 170 8.59 -1.22 5.70
CA ILE A 170 8.91 -0.32 4.60
C ILE A 170 9.45 1.01 5.15
N PRO A 171 10.25 1.75 4.37
CA PRO A 171 10.42 3.17 4.62
C PRO A 171 9.04 3.84 4.70
N TYR A 172 8.83 4.69 5.69
CA TYR A 172 7.63 5.50 5.84
C TYR A 172 8.01 6.84 6.45
N LEU A 173 8.11 7.87 5.62
CA LEU A 173 8.55 9.20 6.00
C LEU A 173 7.45 10.21 5.68
N ILE A 174 7.19 11.11 6.63
CA ILE A 174 6.30 12.26 6.44
C ILE A 174 7.12 13.53 6.68
N ARG A 175 7.14 14.45 5.71
CA ARG A 175 7.66 15.81 5.89
C ARG A 175 6.50 16.77 6.02
N HIS A 176 6.27 17.27 7.23
CA HIS A 176 5.26 18.29 7.47
C HIS A 176 5.68 19.65 6.85
N PRO A 177 4.76 20.43 6.26
CA PRO A 177 5.05 21.75 5.67
C PRO A 177 5.76 22.75 6.59
N SER A 178 5.45 22.70 7.89
CA SER A 178 6.07 23.60 8.88
C SER A 178 7.51 23.20 9.24
N GLY A 179 7.94 21.99 8.85
CA GLY A 179 9.21 21.39 9.29
C GLY A 179 9.19 20.89 10.73
N GLU A 180 8.04 20.85 11.40
CA GLU A 180 7.93 20.32 12.76
C GLU A 180 8.24 18.83 12.82
N LYS A 181 8.76 18.40 13.98
CA LYS A 181 9.24 17.01 14.22
C LYS A 181 10.24 16.49 13.17
N GLY A 182 10.89 17.40 12.44
CA GLY A 182 11.84 17.05 11.39
C GLY A 182 13.07 16.34 11.95
N GLY A 183 13.25 15.07 11.55
CA GLY A 183 14.35 14.22 12.01
C GLY A 183 14.02 13.40 13.26
N ASP A 184 12.80 13.49 13.78
CA ASP A 184 12.32 12.63 14.85
C ASP A 184 11.97 11.25 14.29
N ASP A 185 12.25 10.19 15.07
CA ASP A 185 11.80 8.83 14.82
C ASP A 185 10.60 8.53 15.72
N VAL A 186 9.52 7.99 15.16
CA VAL A 186 8.30 7.66 15.91
C VAL A 186 8.12 6.15 15.99
N ASP A 187 8.09 5.63 17.22
CA ASP A 187 7.87 4.20 17.50
C ASP A 187 6.36 3.86 17.53
N TRP A 188 5.71 4.02 16.37
CA TRP A 188 4.30 3.71 16.14
C TRP A 188 4.12 2.91 14.84
N TYR A 189 3.27 1.88 14.85
CA TYR A 189 3.06 1.03 13.66
C TYR A 189 2.27 1.72 12.55
N ALA A 190 2.96 2.52 11.73
CA ALA A 190 2.42 3.12 10.52
C ALA A 190 2.06 2.06 9.46
N SER A 191 0.97 2.32 8.74
CA SER A 191 0.47 1.51 7.65
C SER A 191 0.25 2.36 6.40
N THR A 192 0.37 1.77 5.22
CA THR A 192 0.00 2.40 3.95
C THR A 192 -1.46 2.87 3.93
N HIS A 193 -2.33 2.23 4.73
CA HIS A 193 -3.72 2.63 4.91
C HIS A 193 -3.89 3.97 5.63
N ASP A 194 -2.88 4.43 6.37
CA ASP A 194 -2.92 5.67 7.14
C ASP A 194 -2.66 6.91 6.27
N VAL A 195 -2.08 6.75 5.06
CA VAL A 195 -1.74 7.87 4.16
C VAL A 195 -2.98 8.68 3.78
N ALA A 196 -4.05 8.01 3.35
CA ALA A 196 -5.29 8.66 2.94
C ALA A 196 -5.97 9.45 4.08
N PRO A 197 -6.29 8.87 5.24
CA PRO A 197 -6.90 9.62 6.34
C PRO A 197 -6.01 10.77 6.83
N THR A 198 -4.69 10.56 6.91
CA THR A 198 -3.73 11.62 7.28
C THR A 198 -3.75 12.79 6.29
N LEU A 199 -3.74 12.52 4.98
CA LEU A 199 -3.82 13.55 3.94
C LEU A 199 -5.14 14.31 4.00
N LEU A 200 -6.26 13.60 4.18
CA LEU A 200 -7.59 14.23 4.26
C LEU A 200 -7.70 15.12 5.50
N SER A 201 -7.19 14.67 6.65
CA SER A 201 -7.14 15.45 7.87
C SER A 201 -6.32 16.74 7.68
N HIS A 202 -5.13 16.64 7.09
CA HIS A 202 -4.29 17.79 6.78
C HIS A 202 -5.00 18.81 5.87
N LEU A 203 -5.78 18.34 4.89
CA LEU A 203 -6.58 19.19 4.00
C LEU A 203 -7.87 19.74 4.64
N GLY A 204 -8.18 19.36 5.88
CA GLY A 204 -9.44 19.72 6.55
C GLY A 204 -10.68 19.06 5.93
N VAL A 205 -10.49 17.94 5.23
CA VAL A 205 -11.55 17.16 4.58
C VAL A 205 -12.01 16.05 5.51
N THR A 206 -13.33 15.84 5.61
CA THR A 206 -13.90 14.76 6.42
C THR A 206 -13.41 13.40 5.93
N ILE A 207 -12.84 12.60 6.84
CA ILE A 207 -12.39 11.23 6.58
C ILE A 207 -13.64 10.33 6.42
N PRO A 208 -13.81 9.64 5.28
CA PRO A 208 -14.91 8.69 5.11
C PRO A 208 -14.81 7.52 6.09
N GLY A 209 -15.95 7.11 6.67
CA GLY A 209 -15.99 6.02 7.66
C GLY A 209 -15.56 4.63 7.15
N LYS A 210 -15.44 4.47 5.83
CA LYS A 210 -14.93 3.25 5.18
C LYS A 210 -13.40 3.13 5.24
N MET A 211 -12.68 4.23 5.52
CA MET A 211 -11.23 4.21 5.71
C MET A 211 -10.89 3.63 7.09
N ARG A 212 -10.03 2.61 7.13
CA ARG A 212 -9.60 1.92 8.36
C ARG A 212 -8.18 2.27 8.81
N GLY A 213 -7.52 3.19 8.11
CA GLY A 213 -6.26 3.77 8.56
C GLY A 213 -6.49 4.82 9.64
N GLU A 214 -5.43 5.16 10.36
CA GLU A 214 -5.42 6.20 11.39
C GLU A 214 -4.95 7.52 10.80
N ASP A 215 -5.39 8.62 11.42
CA ASP A 215 -4.89 9.95 11.12
C ASP A 215 -3.57 10.20 11.87
N LEU A 216 -2.47 10.23 11.13
CA LEU A 216 -1.13 10.43 11.68
C LEU A 216 -0.79 11.91 11.88
N MET A 217 -1.67 12.86 11.54
CA MET A 217 -1.45 14.26 11.89
C MET A 217 -1.36 14.46 13.41
N ALA A 218 -2.03 13.59 14.18
CA ALA A 218 -1.94 13.58 15.64
C ALA A 218 -0.51 13.33 16.18
N LEU A 219 0.39 12.73 15.38
CA LEU A 219 1.79 12.51 15.78
C LEU A 219 2.62 13.80 15.73
N PHE A 220 2.14 14.83 15.03
CA PHE A 220 2.80 16.14 14.98
C PHE A 220 2.36 17.06 16.12
N ASP A 221 1.24 16.75 16.79
CA ASP A 221 0.77 17.50 17.94
C ASP A 221 1.75 17.39 19.12
N ASP A 222 1.73 18.41 20.00
CA ASP A 222 2.53 18.43 21.24
C ASP A 222 1.85 17.57 22.32
N VAL A 223 1.74 16.27 22.05
CA VAL A 223 1.20 15.24 22.93
C VAL A 223 2.33 14.29 23.30
N ASP A 224 2.40 13.89 24.57
CA ASP A 224 3.36 12.88 25.01
C ASP A 224 3.06 11.54 24.33
N ASP A 225 4.07 10.84 23.82
CA ASP A 225 3.90 9.55 23.12
C ASP A 225 3.14 8.50 23.96
N GLU A 226 3.22 8.60 25.29
CA GLU A 226 2.50 7.72 26.23
C GLU A 226 0.98 7.95 26.23
N ASP A 227 0.53 9.15 25.84
CA ASP A 227 -0.87 9.54 25.79
C ASP A 227 -1.52 9.24 24.43
N LEU A 228 -0.72 8.95 23.40
CA LEU A 228 -1.23 8.54 22.10
C LEU A 228 -1.76 7.10 22.15
N PRO A 229 -2.93 6.83 21.53
CA PRO A 229 -3.46 5.47 21.45
C PRO A 229 -2.47 4.58 20.68
N ARG A 230 -1.97 3.55 21.37
CA ARG A 230 -1.06 2.59 20.76
C ARG A 230 -1.79 1.73 19.74
N ARG A 231 -1.21 1.57 18.56
CA ARG A 231 -1.53 0.45 17.66
C ARG A 231 -0.66 -0.73 18.09
N PRO A 232 -1.20 -1.77 18.75
CA PRO A 232 -0.38 -2.81 19.36
C PRO A 232 0.21 -3.80 18.36
N TYR A 233 -0.39 -3.90 17.17
CA TYR A 233 0.01 -4.86 16.15
C TYR A 233 0.14 -4.20 14.78
N SER A 234 1.14 -4.62 14.01
CA SER A 234 1.14 -4.52 12.56
C SER A 234 0.49 -5.77 11.97
N ILE A 235 -0.53 -5.59 11.13
CA ILE A 235 -1.32 -6.68 10.55
C ILE A 235 -1.33 -6.54 9.04
N THR A 236 -0.91 -7.60 8.34
CA THR A 236 -0.88 -7.64 6.88
C THR A 236 -1.22 -9.03 6.36
N ALA A 237 -1.39 -9.15 5.05
CA ALA A 237 -1.59 -10.42 4.37
C ALA A 237 -0.76 -10.47 3.09
N SER A 238 -0.16 -11.62 2.81
CA SER A 238 0.51 -11.89 1.52
C SER A 238 0.02 -13.22 0.98
N GLY A 239 -0.58 -13.18 -0.22
CA GLY A 239 -1.23 -14.35 -0.81
C GLY A 239 -2.37 -14.85 0.07
N SER A 240 -2.24 -16.08 0.57
CA SER A 240 -3.20 -16.76 1.44
C SER A 240 -2.84 -16.70 2.93
N LEU A 241 -1.75 -16.01 3.27
CA LEU A 241 -1.23 -15.94 4.62
C LEU A 241 -1.54 -14.61 5.28
N ILE A 242 -1.72 -14.68 6.58
CA ILE A 242 -1.97 -13.58 7.49
C ILE A 242 -0.75 -13.44 8.39
N MET A 243 -0.25 -12.22 8.51
CA MET A 243 0.86 -11.88 9.37
C MET A 243 0.39 -10.88 10.43
N VAL A 244 0.69 -11.18 11.70
CA VAL A 244 0.44 -10.28 12.83
C VAL A 244 1.73 -10.15 13.60
N ARG A 245 2.20 -8.92 13.77
CA ARG A 245 3.46 -8.62 14.44
C ARG A 245 3.21 -7.67 15.61
N ASP A 246 3.88 -7.91 16.73
CA ASP A 246 4.18 -6.89 17.73
C ASP A 246 5.71 -6.75 17.89
N ARG A 247 6.18 -5.97 18.88
CA ARG A 247 7.61 -5.71 19.06
C ARG A 247 8.44 -6.94 19.33
N ARG A 248 7.83 -8.04 19.76
CA ARG A 248 8.51 -9.28 20.13
C ARG A 248 8.15 -10.46 19.24
N TYR A 249 6.90 -10.60 18.85
CA TYR A 249 6.41 -11.79 18.20
C TYR A 249 5.95 -11.51 16.78
N LEU A 250 6.17 -12.49 15.90
CA LEU A 250 5.57 -12.57 14.58
C LEU A 250 4.72 -13.84 14.52
N MET A 251 3.42 -13.67 14.29
CA MET A 251 2.53 -14.77 13.94
C MET A 251 2.37 -14.84 12.42
N VAL A 252 2.52 -16.04 11.87
CA VAL A 252 2.14 -16.36 10.49
C VAL A 252 1.07 -17.43 10.54
N ALA A 253 -0.06 -17.17 9.89
CA ALA A 253 -1.20 -18.07 9.86
C ALA A 253 -1.71 -18.26 8.44
N ASP A 254 -2.21 -19.45 8.12
CA ASP A 254 -3.03 -19.63 6.94
C ASP A 254 -4.41 -18.94 7.12
N ARG A 255 -5.11 -18.71 6.01
CA ARG A 255 -6.43 -18.04 6.02
C ARG A 255 -7.47 -18.73 6.92
N GLU A 256 -7.38 -20.06 7.08
CA GLU A 256 -8.34 -20.81 7.91
C GLU A 256 -7.93 -20.79 9.40
N GLN A 257 -6.78 -20.18 9.72
CA GLN A 257 -6.12 -20.22 11.02
C GLN A 257 -5.95 -21.64 11.59
N ILE A 258 -5.91 -22.64 10.70
CA ILE A 258 -5.67 -24.04 11.03
C ILE A 258 -4.19 -24.23 11.30
N GLU A 259 -3.35 -23.71 10.41
CA GLU A 259 -1.90 -23.71 10.55
C GLU A 259 -1.45 -22.33 11.03
N ARG A 260 -0.98 -22.28 12.28
CA ARG A 260 -0.51 -21.08 12.95
C ARG A 260 0.87 -21.31 13.53
N ARG A 261 1.77 -20.39 13.24
CA ARG A 261 3.15 -20.35 13.71
C ARG A 261 3.40 -19.07 14.47
N LEU A 262 4.26 -19.12 15.47
CA LEU A 262 4.67 -17.95 16.24
C LEU A 262 6.18 -17.95 16.34
N TYR A 263 6.81 -16.84 15.98
CA TYR A 263 8.27 -16.67 16.04
C TYR A 263 8.60 -15.59 17.07
N ASP A 264 9.64 -15.81 17.88
CA ASP A 264 10.21 -14.80 18.77
C ASP A 264 11.10 -13.87 17.93
N ASP A 265 10.47 -12.86 17.33
CA ASP A 265 11.07 -11.89 16.41
C ASP A 265 11.31 -10.53 17.09
N ASP A 266 12.03 -10.58 18.21
CA ASP A 266 12.30 -9.41 19.06
C ASP A 266 13.03 -8.31 18.30
N GLU A 267 12.36 -7.17 18.09
CA GLU A 267 12.86 -6.01 17.35
C GLU A 267 14.15 -5.43 17.97
N GLU A 268 14.39 -5.64 19.27
CA GLU A 268 15.56 -5.13 19.98
C GLU A 268 16.83 -5.98 19.76
N VAL A 269 16.71 -7.18 19.18
CA VAL A 269 17.82 -8.13 19.07
C VAL A 269 18.25 -8.34 17.62
N GLU A 270 19.24 -7.60 17.13
CA GLU A 270 19.67 -7.63 15.71
C GLU A 270 20.06 -9.04 15.20
N ASP A 271 20.79 -9.83 16.01
CA ASP A 271 21.32 -11.16 15.67
C ASP A 271 20.67 -12.28 16.50
N ASP A 272 19.35 -12.41 16.45
CA ASP A 272 18.66 -13.45 17.23
C ASP A 272 18.40 -14.72 16.41
N ILE A 273 19.14 -15.80 16.75
CA ILE A 273 18.95 -17.15 16.20
C ILE A 273 17.63 -17.81 16.64
N THR A 274 16.89 -17.21 17.58
CA THR A 274 15.56 -17.67 18.01
C THR A 274 14.41 -17.12 17.16
N ARG A 275 14.65 -16.08 16.34
CA ARG A 275 13.71 -15.61 15.29
C ARG A 275 13.31 -16.71 14.30
N TYR A 276 14.13 -17.76 14.23
CA TYR A 276 13.99 -18.90 13.34
C TYR A 276 13.24 -20.08 14.00
N GLN A 277 12.73 -19.94 15.22
CA GLN A 277 12.08 -21.03 15.97
C GLN A 277 10.58 -20.78 16.15
N ASP A 278 9.79 -21.76 15.75
CA ASP A 278 8.35 -21.78 16.05
C ASP A 278 8.12 -22.05 17.54
N VAL A 279 7.78 -21.00 18.27
CA VAL A 279 7.48 -20.99 19.71
C VAL A 279 5.97 -21.02 19.99
N ALA A 280 5.13 -21.37 19.00
CA ALA A 280 3.67 -21.45 19.17
C ALA A 280 3.23 -22.33 20.36
N ASN A 281 3.93 -23.45 20.59
CA ASN A 281 3.64 -24.34 21.71
C ASN A 281 4.13 -23.82 23.07
N GLU A 282 5.10 -22.91 23.07
CA GLU A 282 5.69 -22.32 24.27
C GLU A 282 4.87 -21.11 24.75
N SER A 283 4.29 -20.35 23.80
CA SER A 283 3.50 -19.14 24.06
C SER A 283 2.08 -19.19 23.42
N PRO A 284 1.23 -20.18 23.78
CA PRO A 284 -0.10 -20.34 23.18
C PRO A 284 -1.06 -19.18 23.49
N GLY A 285 -0.82 -18.45 24.59
CA GLY A 285 -1.59 -17.24 24.94
C GLY A 285 -1.39 -16.13 23.90
N THR A 286 -0.13 -15.76 23.65
CA THR A 286 0.26 -14.78 22.63
C THR A 286 -0.30 -15.14 21.26
N LEU A 287 -0.15 -16.41 20.84
CA LEU A 287 -0.68 -16.88 19.57
C LEU A 287 -2.20 -16.67 19.45
N THR A 288 -2.93 -16.92 20.54
CA THR A 288 -4.39 -16.74 20.59
C THR A 288 -4.77 -15.27 20.52
N GLU A 289 -4.05 -14.40 21.22
CA GLU A 289 -4.28 -12.95 21.21
C GLU A 289 -4.05 -12.36 19.81
N MET A 290 -2.94 -12.70 19.15
CA MET A 290 -2.63 -12.27 17.79
C MET A 290 -3.65 -12.80 16.76
N SER A 291 -4.07 -14.06 16.91
CA SER A 291 -5.14 -14.66 16.08
C SER A 291 -6.46 -13.88 16.21
N ALA A 292 -6.82 -13.50 17.44
CA ALA A 292 -8.02 -12.72 17.71
C ALA A 292 -7.92 -11.28 17.17
N ALA A 293 -6.74 -10.66 17.25
CA ALA A 293 -6.49 -9.34 16.68
C ALA A 293 -6.70 -9.32 15.15
N ALA A 294 -6.19 -10.32 14.43
CA ALA A 294 -6.43 -10.45 12.99
C ALA A 294 -7.92 -10.58 12.66
N LEU A 295 -8.67 -11.40 13.41
CA LEU A 295 -10.12 -11.56 13.22
C LEU A 295 -10.88 -10.27 13.50
N ALA A 296 -10.49 -9.53 14.54
CA ALA A 296 -11.13 -8.27 14.90
C ALA A 296 -10.97 -7.23 13.77
N VAL A 297 -9.76 -7.07 13.21
CA VAL A 297 -9.50 -6.15 12.08
C VAL A 297 -10.27 -6.55 10.83
N ALA A 298 -10.44 -7.86 10.60
CA ALA A 298 -11.22 -8.38 9.49
C ALA A 298 -12.75 -8.23 9.67
N GLY A 299 -13.24 -7.73 10.82
CA GLY A 299 -14.68 -7.64 11.09
C GLY A 299 -15.31 -8.98 11.46
N GLY A 300 -14.51 -9.91 11.99
CA GLY A 300 -14.94 -11.23 12.48
C GLY A 300 -14.80 -12.37 11.46
N THR A 301 -14.64 -12.07 10.17
CA THR A 301 -14.42 -13.10 9.13
C THR A 301 -13.24 -12.68 8.26
N LEU A 302 -12.25 -13.58 8.13
CA LEU A 302 -11.10 -13.34 7.28
C LEU A 302 -11.50 -13.35 5.79
N PRO A 303 -10.88 -12.50 4.95
CA PRO A 303 -11.15 -12.51 3.53
C PRO A 303 -10.83 -13.87 2.90
N GLU A 304 -11.78 -14.41 2.13
CA GLU A 304 -11.53 -15.57 1.30
C GLU A 304 -10.83 -15.12 0.01
N PHE A 305 -9.90 -15.90 -0.52
CA PHE A 305 -9.25 -15.64 -1.82
C PHE A 305 -9.33 -16.90 -2.68
N GLY A 306 -9.83 -16.74 -3.90
CA GLY A 306 -9.89 -17.74 -4.94
C GLY A 306 -8.67 -17.63 -5.85
N THR A 307 -8.66 -18.43 -6.91
CA THR A 307 -7.56 -18.46 -7.88
C THR A 307 -7.29 -17.12 -8.56
N ASP A 308 -8.31 -16.26 -8.65
CA ASP A 308 -8.26 -14.99 -9.37
C ASP A 308 -8.31 -13.75 -8.44
N GLY A 309 -8.22 -13.93 -7.12
CA GLY A 309 -8.24 -12.83 -6.14
C GLY A 309 -9.24 -13.04 -5.00
N ALA A 310 -9.56 -11.98 -4.25
CA ALA A 310 -10.45 -12.06 -3.09
C ALA A 310 -11.85 -12.58 -3.49
N LEU A 311 -12.27 -13.69 -2.91
CA LEU A 311 -13.67 -14.14 -2.90
C LEU A 311 -14.40 -13.24 -1.91
N ARG A 312 -15.10 -12.25 -2.46
CA ARG A 312 -15.98 -11.37 -1.70
C ARG A 312 -17.07 -12.24 -1.05
N PRO A 313 -17.39 -12.08 0.25
CA PRO A 313 -18.57 -12.72 0.82
C PRO A 313 -19.79 -12.38 -0.06
N PRO A 314 -20.75 -13.29 -0.25
CA PRO A 314 -21.98 -12.98 -0.96
C PRO A 314 -22.62 -11.75 -0.32
N ARG A 315 -23.04 -10.76 -1.13
CA ARG A 315 -23.79 -9.59 -0.66
C ARG A 315 -24.85 -10.04 0.35
N GLU A 316 -24.84 -9.46 1.54
CA GLU A 316 -25.97 -9.65 2.46
C GLU A 316 -27.24 -9.22 1.71
N ARG A 317 -28.28 -10.04 1.75
CA ARG A 317 -29.53 -9.76 1.05
C ARG A 317 -30.12 -8.45 1.61
N GLY A 318 -30.05 -7.39 0.82
CA GLY A 318 -30.58 -6.06 1.17
C GLY A 318 -29.73 -4.89 0.68
N ASP A 319 -28.53 -5.16 0.14
CA ASP A 319 -27.64 -4.15 -0.44
C ASP A 319 -27.63 -4.32 -1.98
N ASP A 320 -28.71 -3.87 -2.64
CA ASP A 320 -28.91 -3.90 -4.08
C ASP A 320 -28.57 -2.58 -4.80
N ASP A 321 -27.82 -1.72 -4.12
CA ASP A 321 -27.55 -0.36 -4.56
C ASP A 321 -26.30 -0.39 -5.45
N VAL A 322 -26.52 -0.66 -6.73
CA VAL A 322 -25.57 -0.36 -7.80
C VAL A 322 -25.87 1.05 -8.24
N ASP A 323 -24.89 1.94 -8.23
CA ASP A 323 -25.01 3.24 -8.87
C ASP A 323 -25.21 3.11 -10.39
N ASP A 324 -25.65 4.20 -11.02
CA ASP A 324 -25.93 4.26 -12.46
C ASP A 324 -24.65 4.17 -13.33
N ASP A 325 -23.47 4.03 -12.71
CA ASP A 325 -22.18 3.85 -13.39
C ASP A 325 -21.62 2.41 -13.30
N GLY A 326 -22.26 1.54 -12.51
CA GLY A 326 -21.94 0.12 -12.42
C GLY A 326 -20.76 -0.19 -11.49
N ILE A 327 -20.35 0.75 -10.64
CA ILE A 327 -19.34 0.57 -9.61
C ILE A 327 -20.06 0.23 -8.30
N PRO A 328 -19.68 -0.84 -7.60
CA PRO A 328 -20.31 -1.13 -6.32
C PRO A 328 -19.96 -0.05 -5.27
N ASN A 329 -20.95 0.37 -4.46
CA ASN A 329 -20.84 1.38 -3.39
C ASN A 329 -19.72 1.15 -2.36
N ASP A 330 -19.02 0.00 -2.38
CA ASP A 330 -17.89 -0.27 -1.48
C ASP A 330 -16.61 0.51 -1.84
N PHE A 331 -16.61 1.24 -2.96
CA PHE A 331 -15.51 2.13 -3.39
C PHE A 331 -15.87 3.62 -3.43
N ASP A 332 -17.10 3.99 -3.07
CA ASP A 332 -17.49 5.39 -3.02
C ASP A 332 -17.23 6.00 -1.63
N ALA A 333 -16.55 7.15 -1.64
CA ALA A 333 -16.15 7.91 -0.47
C ALA A 333 -17.34 8.59 0.25
N VAL A 334 -18.55 8.45 -0.31
CA VAL A 334 -19.80 9.03 0.18
C VAL A 334 -20.86 7.93 0.06
N ASP A 335 -21.52 7.56 1.16
CA ASP A 335 -22.81 6.86 1.05
C ASP A 335 -23.80 7.90 0.52
N ASP A 336 -24.07 7.89 -0.79
CA ASP A 336 -25.22 8.59 -1.36
C ASP A 336 -26.47 7.74 -1.09
N ASP A 337 -26.81 7.60 0.19
CA ASP A 337 -28.19 7.35 0.58
C ASP A 337 -28.96 8.66 0.29
N GLU A 338 -29.25 8.95 -0.98
CA GLU A 338 -30.10 10.08 -1.31
C GLU A 338 -31.49 9.87 -0.69
N LEU A 339 -31.93 10.94 -0.04
CA LEU A 339 -33.25 11.11 0.52
C LEU A 339 -34.32 10.80 -0.55
N ASP A 340 -35.34 10.06 -0.12
CA ASP A 340 -36.58 9.76 -0.84
C ASP A 340 -37.28 11.04 -1.35
N ASP A 341 -36.82 11.57 -2.48
CA ASP A 341 -37.46 12.65 -3.20
C ASP A 341 -37.85 12.14 -4.60
N GLY A 342 -39.03 11.53 -4.65
CA GLY A 342 -39.62 10.90 -5.82
C GLY A 342 -39.52 11.75 -7.10
N ASP A 343 -38.87 11.18 -8.11
CA ASP A 343 -38.67 11.87 -9.38
C ASP A 343 -39.80 11.56 -10.38
N GLY A 344 -40.38 12.62 -10.93
CA GLY A 344 -41.10 12.55 -12.20
C GLY A 344 -40.16 12.96 -13.33
N ALA A 345 -39.45 11.98 -13.90
CA ALA A 345 -38.39 12.11 -14.91
C ALA A 345 -38.80 12.68 -16.30
N GLU A 346 -39.35 13.89 -16.36
CA GLU A 346 -39.65 14.59 -17.63
C GLU A 346 -39.10 16.04 -17.69
N ALA A 347 -38.30 16.47 -16.72
CA ALA A 347 -37.86 17.86 -16.65
C ALA A 347 -36.36 18.01 -16.39
N ARG A 348 -35.52 17.63 -17.37
CA ARG A 348 -34.14 18.15 -17.53
C ARG A 348 -33.49 17.64 -18.84
N LYS A 349 -33.99 18.10 -19.99
CA LYS A 349 -33.19 18.14 -21.23
C LYS A 349 -32.72 19.58 -21.43
N PHE A 350 -31.43 19.81 -21.28
CA PHE A 350 -30.78 21.11 -21.52
C PHE A 350 -30.51 21.29 -23.02
N ASP A 351 -31.06 22.34 -23.64
CA ASP A 351 -30.99 22.63 -25.09
C ASP A 351 -29.98 23.73 -25.46
N GLY A 352 -28.77 23.69 -24.90
CA GLY A 352 -27.56 24.23 -25.53
C GLY A 352 -27.61 25.67 -26.11
N ARG A 353 -28.15 26.65 -25.38
CA ARG A 353 -28.00 28.08 -25.74
C ARG A 353 -27.24 28.87 -24.68
N ASP A 354 -26.24 29.61 -25.17
CA ASP A 354 -25.30 30.48 -24.48
C ASP A 354 -26.00 31.75 -23.90
N PRO A 355 -25.83 32.09 -22.61
CA PRO A 355 -26.47 33.26 -22.00
C PRO A 355 -25.60 34.52 -22.15
N GLY A 356 -25.52 35.06 -23.37
CA GLY A 356 -25.11 36.44 -23.62
C GLY A 356 -26.34 37.33 -23.87
N ASP A 357 -26.35 38.51 -23.23
CA ASP A 357 -27.33 39.61 -23.34
C ASP A 357 -28.69 39.47 -22.63
N ARG A 358 -28.81 40.09 -21.45
CA ARG A 358 -29.99 40.93 -21.11
C ARG A 358 -29.67 42.16 -20.27
N ALA A 359 -30.11 43.30 -20.82
CA ALA A 359 -30.10 44.67 -20.29
C ALA A 359 -31.06 44.88 -19.09
N PRO A 360 -31.04 46.06 -18.41
CA PRO A 360 -31.49 46.21 -17.02
C PRO A 360 -32.99 46.43 -16.86
N ALA A 361 -33.56 45.85 -15.79
CA ALA A 361 -34.97 45.96 -15.44
C ALA A 361 -35.32 47.34 -14.84
N ARG A 362 -36.38 47.93 -15.40
CA ARG A 362 -37.04 49.15 -14.91
C ARG A 362 -37.77 48.91 -13.59
N LYS A 363 -37.73 49.96 -12.76
CA LYS A 363 -38.46 50.16 -11.51
C LYS A 363 -39.98 50.40 -11.71
N ARG A 364 -40.72 50.10 -10.62
CA ARG A 364 -41.95 50.73 -10.08
C ARG A 364 -43.33 50.17 -10.49
N PRO A 365 -44.38 50.40 -9.67
CA PRO A 365 -44.47 51.26 -8.46
C PRO A 365 -44.17 50.55 -7.15
#